data_AF-A0A6V8H9Q2-F1
#
_entry.id   AF-A0A6V8H9Q2-F1
#
_cell.length_a   1.000
_cell.length_b   1.000
_cell.length_c   1.000
_cell.angle_alpha   90.00
_cell.angle_beta   90.00
_cell.angle_gamma   90.00
#
_symmetry.space_group_name_H-M   'P 1'
#
loop_
_entity.id
_entity.type
_entity.pdbx_description
1 polymer ?
#
loop_
_entity_poly.entity_id
_entity_poly.type
_entity_poly.pdbx_seq_one_letter_code
_entity_poly.pdbx_strand_id
1 'polypeptide(L)'
;MSSKLDPSLTDHTASESLLASIIVARFLRSNNYNETLHTFIREAGLPSDAGVVNRNKADEVDGVDKWTLESIIQEKKKFDQTLSFERYGDSQAKDEWSVPAPSLPKLIETPASSNLLAASVEPWQIENGDQDKYQKESYLVATGADRRLNLFNLDANNTVAASIAGLTDSPILSYASVRGQYQLLTTVSGQLLLVSGNEVIDRRKDHTKYAVKVIAYEGDEHIWIVTAGWDMQVLIYRLSPNSSGTELKIGEPVGSIKVPSNPESILLVQHPETQDLTLILSRRDSTYIYYYNIEPLRSADTQQTCEETGKQNLAPNSNAWVAFSPSCLAQSPRDPGIIAVALSSLPHMKVMIVRLLFPTNSKVEDRDSTTATQLSQSMASLALQNREDAAIIIQANTFAPQTAYSTPQVVWRPDGSGVWVNGDDGVIRGIESKTANW
;
A
#
# COMPACT_ATOMS: atom_id res chain seq x y z
N MET A 1 53.49 -19.13 -3.14
CA MET A 1 53.33 -17.70 -2.77
C MET A 1 51.88 -17.33 -3.00
N SER A 2 51.01 -17.77 -2.09
CA SER A 2 50.30 -16.92 -1.12
C SER A 2 49.34 -15.92 -1.78
N SER A 3 48.15 -16.42 -2.11
CA SER A 3 46.96 -15.62 -2.36
C SER A 3 46.61 -14.86 -1.09
N LYS A 4 46.74 -13.53 -1.10
CA LYS A 4 46.21 -12.67 -0.05
C LYS A 4 44.68 -12.73 -0.13
N LEU A 5 44.07 -13.43 0.80
CA LEU A 5 42.65 -13.31 1.11
C LEU A 5 42.38 -11.89 1.63
N ASP A 6 41.27 -11.33 1.18
CA ASP A 6 40.77 -10.00 1.54
C ASP A 6 40.30 -10.03 3.01
N PRO A 7 40.93 -9.28 3.94
CA PRO A 7 40.67 -9.39 5.38
C PRO A 7 39.28 -8.90 5.83
N SER A 8 38.54 -8.22 4.96
CA SER A 8 37.19 -7.69 5.24
C SER A 8 36.11 -8.79 5.34
N LEU A 9 36.21 -9.86 4.54
CA LEU A 9 35.26 -10.98 4.55
C LEU A 9 35.38 -11.89 5.78
N THR A 10 36.57 -11.94 6.39
CA THR A 10 36.81 -12.74 7.61
C THR A 10 36.32 -12.06 8.89
N ASP A 11 36.28 -10.73 8.94
CA ASP A 11 35.84 -10.00 10.14
C ASP A 11 34.31 -10.04 10.32
N HIS A 12 33.53 -10.02 9.24
CA HIS A 12 32.06 -10.10 9.33
C HIS A 12 31.58 -11.46 9.87
N THR A 13 32.20 -12.56 9.42
CA THR A 13 31.83 -13.93 9.84
C THR A 13 32.22 -14.22 11.29
N ALA A 14 33.33 -13.66 11.77
CA ALA A 14 33.76 -13.79 13.17
C ALA A 14 32.78 -13.06 14.12
N SER A 15 32.35 -11.85 13.76
CA SER A 15 31.39 -11.06 14.53
C SER A 15 30.02 -11.73 14.68
N GLU A 16 29.50 -12.32 13.60
CA GLU A 16 28.22 -13.04 13.62
C GLU A 16 28.27 -14.32 14.47
N SER A 17 29.38 -15.06 14.39
CA SER A 17 29.59 -16.27 15.19
C SER A 17 29.65 -15.98 16.70
N LEU A 18 30.25 -14.84 17.06
CA LEU A 18 30.35 -14.38 18.44
C LEU A 18 28.96 -13.99 18.97
N LEU A 19 28.16 -13.29 18.17
CA LEU A 19 26.80 -12.91 18.54
C LEU A 19 25.90 -14.14 18.75
N ALA A 20 25.94 -15.10 17.83
CA ALA A 20 25.20 -16.35 17.96
C ALA A 20 25.58 -17.10 19.25
N SER A 21 26.88 -17.14 19.55
CA SER A 21 27.40 -17.80 20.74
C SER A 21 26.96 -17.10 22.04
N ILE A 22 26.87 -15.77 22.06
CA ILE A 22 26.35 -14.99 23.21
C ILE A 22 24.87 -15.29 23.46
N ILE A 23 24.06 -15.42 22.40
CA ILE A 23 22.62 -15.72 22.51
C ILE A 23 22.39 -17.13 23.06
N VAL A 24 23.18 -18.11 22.61
CA VAL A 24 23.14 -19.49 23.16
C VAL A 24 23.56 -19.52 24.63
N ALA A 25 24.64 -18.80 25.00
CA ALA A 25 25.06 -18.69 26.39
C ALA A 25 23.98 -18.05 27.29
N ARG A 26 23.26 -17.05 26.77
CA ARG A 26 22.11 -16.40 27.45
C ARG A 26 20.98 -17.40 27.70
N PHE A 27 20.61 -18.21 26.69
CA PHE A 27 19.60 -19.25 26.82
C PHE A 27 19.97 -20.33 27.85
N LEU A 28 21.21 -20.83 27.80
CA LEU A 28 21.69 -21.84 28.75
C LEU A 28 21.67 -21.31 30.18
N ARG A 29 22.01 -20.03 30.36
CA ARG A 29 22.01 -19.36 31.66
C ARG A 29 20.60 -19.08 32.19
N SER A 30 19.66 -18.64 31.34
CA SER A 30 18.27 -18.38 31.76
C SER A 30 17.51 -19.65 32.13
N ASN A 31 17.89 -20.80 31.55
CA ASN A 31 17.29 -22.11 31.83
C ASN A 31 18.07 -22.95 32.86
N ASN A 32 19.06 -22.37 33.55
CA ASN A 32 19.86 -23.02 34.61
C ASN A 32 20.66 -24.27 34.16
N TYR A 33 21.06 -24.37 32.89
CA TYR A 33 21.90 -25.46 32.37
C TYR A 33 23.40 -25.22 32.65
N ASN A 34 23.78 -25.22 33.92
CA ASN A 34 25.11 -24.77 34.37
C ASN A 34 26.27 -25.61 33.81
N GLU A 35 26.15 -26.94 33.78
CA GLU A 35 27.19 -27.85 33.28
C GLU A 35 27.42 -27.67 31.77
N THR A 36 26.33 -27.54 31.02
CA THR A 36 26.34 -27.29 29.57
C THR A 36 26.89 -25.90 29.26
N LEU A 37 26.52 -24.88 30.05
CA LEU A 37 27.04 -23.52 29.92
C LEU A 37 28.56 -23.46 30.12
N HIS A 38 29.08 -24.10 31.17
CA HIS A 38 30.52 -24.15 31.43
C HIS A 38 31.30 -24.85 30.32
N THR A 39 30.75 -25.94 29.79
CA THR A 39 31.35 -26.68 28.68
C THR A 39 31.34 -25.83 27.41
N PHE A 40 30.21 -25.19 27.11
CA PHE A 40 30.03 -24.33 25.94
C PHE A 40 30.93 -23.10 25.95
N ILE A 41 31.03 -22.38 27.08
CA ILE A 41 31.93 -21.22 27.23
C ILE A 41 33.39 -21.61 26.95
N ARG A 42 33.80 -22.79 27.45
CA ARG A 42 35.17 -23.31 27.25
C ARG A 42 35.43 -23.70 25.79
N GLU A 43 34.48 -24.36 25.14
CA GLU A 43 34.62 -24.83 23.74
C GLU A 43 34.52 -23.68 22.73
N ALA A 44 33.63 -22.72 22.97
CA ALA A 44 33.42 -21.56 22.11
C ALA A 44 34.41 -20.41 22.36
N GLY A 45 35.32 -20.55 23.35
CA GLY A 45 36.31 -19.53 23.69
C GLY A 45 35.70 -18.21 24.20
N LEU A 46 34.53 -18.27 24.84
CA LEU A 46 33.80 -17.09 25.32
C LEU A 46 34.31 -16.63 26.70
N PRO A 47 34.19 -15.34 27.04
CA PRO A 47 34.47 -14.88 28.39
C PRO A 47 33.42 -15.39 29.40
N SER A 48 33.81 -15.52 30.67
CA SER A 48 33.00 -16.16 31.71
C SER A 48 31.67 -15.45 32.03
N ASP A 49 31.57 -14.18 31.66
CA ASP A 49 30.39 -13.32 31.77
C ASP A 49 29.50 -13.36 30.52
N ALA A 50 29.81 -14.19 29.52
CA ALA A 50 28.98 -14.36 28.33
C ALA A 50 27.54 -14.78 28.70
N GLY A 51 26.56 -14.04 28.18
CA GLY A 51 25.14 -14.26 28.44
C GLY A 51 24.59 -13.62 29.72
N VAL A 52 25.36 -12.82 30.47
CA VAL A 52 24.83 -11.98 31.57
C VAL A 52 23.99 -10.84 30.98
N VAL A 53 22.71 -10.76 31.37
CA VAL A 53 21.86 -9.61 31.05
C VAL A 53 22.00 -8.59 32.18
N ASN A 54 22.75 -7.51 31.95
CA ASN A 54 22.90 -6.44 32.91
C ASN A 54 21.66 -5.53 32.89
N ARG A 55 20.67 -5.82 33.74
CA ARG A 55 19.41 -5.04 33.85
C ARG A 55 19.61 -3.54 34.20
N ASN A 56 20.81 -3.15 34.60
CA ASN A 56 21.13 -1.79 35.05
C ASN A 56 21.80 -0.90 33.98
N LYS A 57 22.02 -1.41 32.76
CA LYS A 57 22.45 -0.60 31.60
C LYS A 57 21.35 -0.62 30.55
N ALA A 58 20.28 0.13 30.81
CA ALA A 58 19.13 0.21 29.91
C ALA A 58 19.31 1.20 28.76
N ASP A 59 20.39 1.97 28.73
CA ASP A 59 20.60 3.01 27.72
C ASP A 59 22.01 2.91 27.14
N GLU A 60 22.07 3.01 25.81
CA GLU A 60 23.25 3.18 24.95
C GLU A 60 24.04 1.91 24.57
N VAL A 61 23.57 1.26 23.50
CA VAL A 61 24.27 0.97 22.22
C VAL A 61 23.70 -0.34 21.66
N ASP A 62 22.93 -0.20 20.57
CA ASP A 62 22.34 -1.22 19.70
C ASP A 62 21.46 -2.31 20.35
N GLY A 63 20.26 -2.51 19.78
CA GLY A 63 19.20 -3.40 20.27
C GLY A 63 19.51 -4.92 20.33
N VAL A 64 20.78 -5.30 20.36
CA VAL A 64 21.32 -6.65 20.48
C VAL A 64 20.90 -7.32 21.79
N ASP A 65 20.73 -6.55 22.86
CA ASP A 65 20.31 -7.08 24.16
C ASP A 65 18.84 -7.51 24.24
N LYS A 66 18.03 -7.25 23.20
CA LYS A 66 16.63 -7.70 23.12
C LYS A 66 16.43 -9.07 22.46
N TRP A 67 17.46 -9.64 21.84
CA TRP A 67 17.30 -10.87 21.06
C TRP A 67 17.44 -12.11 21.96
N THR A 68 16.44 -12.99 21.91
CA THR A 68 16.41 -14.28 22.59
C THR A 68 16.47 -15.41 21.57
N LEU A 69 16.97 -16.59 21.98
CA LEU A 69 17.05 -17.73 21.06
C LEU A 69 15.65 -18.15 20.59
N GLU A 70 14.68 -18.09 21.48
CA GLU A 70 13.28 -18.40 21.23
C GLU A 70 12.65 -17.42 20.25
N SER A 71 12.91 -16.11 20.39
CA SER A 71 12.40 -15.11 19.44
C SER A 71 12.98 -15.34 18.04
N ILE A 72 14.27 -15.65 17.94
CA ILE A 72 14.93 -15.94 16.65
C ILE A 72 14.38 -17.22 16.01
N ILE A 73 14.18 -18.29 16.79
CA ILE A 73 13.59 -19.53 16.27
C ILE A 73 12.15 -19.29 15.81
N GLN A 74 11.37 -18.51 16.55
CA GLN A 74 10.00 -18.17 16.15
C GLN A 74 9.98 -17.31 14.88
N GLU A 75 10.87 -16.33 14.78
CA GLU A 75 11.03 -15.49 13.59
C GLU A 75 11.46 -16.32 12.38
N LYS A 76 12.47 -17.19 12.54
CA LYS A 76 12.88 -18.13 11.49
C LYS A 76 11.74 -19.04 11.06
N LYS A 77 10.97 -19.62 12.00
CA LYS A 77 9.81 -20.44 11.65
C LYS A 77 8.76 -19.65 10.87
N LYS A 78 8.49 -18.39 11.24
CA LYS A 78 7.57 -17.50 10.51
C LYS A 78 8.12 -17.13 9.12
N PHE A 79 9.43 -16.95 9.02
CA PHE A 79 10.12 -16.67 7.77
C PHE A 79 10.08 -17.89 6.84
N ASP A 80 10.45 -19.07 7.32
CA ASP A 80 10.40 -20.33 6.56
C ASP A 80 8.98 -20.65 6.08
N GLN A 81 7.97 -20.41 6.94
CA GLN A 81 6.56 -20.51 6.54
C GLN A 81 6.20 -19.47 5.47
N THR A 82 6.61 -18.22 5.65
CA THR A 82 6.39 -17.16 4.66
C THR A 82 7.00 -17.50 3.31
N LEU A 83 8.23 -18.03 3.30
CA LEU A 83 8.95 -18.42 2.10
C LEU A 83 8.21 -19.51 1.34
N SER A 84 7.56 -20.45 2.04
CA SER A 84 6.73 -21.49 1.41
C SER A 84 5.48 -20.95 0.69
N PHE A 85 5.08 -19.71 0.99
CA PHE A 85 3.98 -19.02 0.32
C PHE A 85 4.45 -18.02 -0.75
N GLU A 86 5.77 -17.84 -0.94
CA GLU A 86 6.24 -16.99 -2.03
C GLU A 86 5.94 -17.63 -3.38
N ARG A 87 5.32 -16.84 -4.26
CA ARG A 87 4.95 -17.26 -5.60
C ARG A 87 5.68 -16.37 -6.59
N TYR A 88 6.72 -16.94 -7.16
CA TYR A 88 7.41 -16.44 -8.33
C TYR A 88 6.76 -17.07 -9.56
N GLY A 89 6.49 -16.30 -10.62
CA GLY A 89 5.93 -16.90 -11.83
C GLY A 89 6.99 -17.63 -12.66
N ASP A 90 6.53 -18.41 -13.63
CA ASP A 90 7.36 -19.34 -14.40
C ASP A 90 8.58 -18.67 -15.05
N SER A 91 9.78 -19.08 -14.60
CA SER A 91 11.07 -18.54 -15.04
C SER A 91 11.51 -19.00 -16.44
N GLN A 92 10.60 -19.57 -17.26
CA GLN A 92 10.95 -20.10 -18.59
C GLN A 92 11.13 -19.01 -19.65
N ALA A 93 10.63 -17.79 -19.41
CA ALA A 93 10.98 -16.63 -20.19
C ALA A 93 12.15 -15.91 -19.52
N LYS A 94 13.36 -16.08 -20.06
CA LYS A 94 14.48 -15.15 -19.83
C LYS A 94 14.16 -13.81 -20.50
N ASP A 95 13.18 -13.10 -19.98
CA ASP A 95 13.23 -11.65 -20.07
C ASP A 95 13.93 -11.23 -18.79
N GLU A 96 15.25 -11.10 -18.88
CA GLU A 96 16.00 -10.20 -18.01
C GLU A 96 15.27 -8.87 -17.98
N TRP A 97 15.32 -8.17 -16.85
CA TRP A 97 14.77 -6.82 -16.68
C TRP A 97 14.77 -6.07 -18.01
N SER A 98 13.60 -5.69 -18.51
CA SER A 98 13.50 -4.91 -19.74
C SER A 98 14.22 -3.57 -19.49
N VAL A 99 15.51 -3.55 -19.82
CA VAL A 99 16.44 -2.45 -19.58
C VAL A 99 15.86 -1.21 -20.25
N PRO A 100 15.77 -0.07 -19.54
CA PRO A 100 16.65 0.32 -18.45
C PRO A 100 15.95 0.35 -17.07
N ALA A 101 16.54 -0.36 -16.10
CA ALA A 101 16.30 -0.06 -14.69
C ALA A 101 16.97 1.29 -14.38
N PRO A 102 16.26 2.32 -13.88
CA PRO A 102 16.91 3.51 -13.38
C PRO A 102 17.77 3.14 -12.16
N SER A 103 19.09 3.17 -12.33
CA SER A 103 20.05 2.84 -11.27
C SER A 103 20.52 4.06 -10.46
N LEU A 104 20.36 5.26 -11.02
CA LEU A 104 20.76 6.52 -10.40
C LEU A 104 19.52 7.35 -10.05
N PRO A 105 19.26 7.61 -8.75
CA PRO A 105 18.18 8.50 -8.36
C PRO A 105 18.53 9.93 -8.75
N LYS A 106 17.59 10.61 -9.41
CA LYS A 106 17.68 12.05 -9.66
C LYS A 106 17.08 12.77 -8.45
N LEU A 107 17.92 13.46 -7.69
CA LEU A 107 17.47 14.28 -6.57
C LEU A 107 16.76 15.53 -7.11
N ILE A 108 15.58 15.81 -6.56
CA ILE A 108 14.78 16.99 -6.87
C ILE A 108 14.81 17.89 -5.64
N GLU A 109 15.28 19.12 -5.79
CA GLU A 109 15.27 20.10 -4.71
C GLU A 109 13.86 20.65 -4.53
N THR A 110 13.30 20.45 -3.33
CA THR A 110 11.98 20.99 -2.99
C THR A 110 12.10 22.41 -2.43
N PRO A 111 11.11 23.29 -2.67
CA PRO A 111 11.13 24.67 -2.14
C PRO A 111 11.18 24.78 -0.61
N ALA A 112 10.83 23.71 0.10
CA ALA A 112 10.85 23.63 1.56
C ALA A 112 11.34 22.25 2.02
N SER A 113 12.02 22.22 3.17
CA SER A 113 12.42 21.00 3.85
C SER A 113 11.26 20.49 4.72
N SER A 114 10.35 19.74 4.12
CA SER A 114 9.20 19.13 4.80
C SER A 114 8.98 17.72 4.28
N ASN A 115 8.36 16.87 5.11
CA ASN A 115 7.94 15.54 4.67
C ASN A 115 6.91 15.67 3.54
N LEU A 116 7.13 14.90 2.48
CA LEU A 116 6.19 14.76 1.38
C LEU A 116 5.11 13.74 1.76
N LEU A 117 3.86 14.06 1.45
CA LEU A 117 2.69 13.25 1.81
C LEU A 117 2.16 12.47 0.60
N ALA A 118 2.10 13.11 -0.56
CA ALA A 118 1.73 12.47 -1.82
C ALA A 118 2.53 13.07 -2.98
N ALA A 119 2.87 12.23 -3.96
CA ALA A 119 3.50 12.64 -5.21
C ALA A 119 3.02 11.75 -6.39
N SER A 120 2.78 12.38 -7.53
CA SER A 120 2.23 11.79 -8.76
C SER A 120 2.40 12.78 -9.89
N VAL A 121 2.42 12.29 -11.12
CA VAL A 121 2.40 13.12 -12.33
C VAL A 121 0.95 13.31 -12.75
N GLU A 122 0.49 14.56 -12.76
CA GLU A 122 -0.89 14.90 -13.11
C GLU A 122 -0.95 16.09 -14.07
N PRO A 123 -1.97 16.16 -14.95
CA PRO A 123 -2.23 17.36 -15.72
C PRO A 123 -2.69 18.48 -14.79
N TRP A 124 -2.05 19.64 -14.86
CA TRP A 124 -2.39 20.83 -14.08
C TRP A 124 -2.52 22.05 -14.99
N GLN A 125 -3.41 22.97 -14.61
CA GLN A 125 -3.61 24.23 -15.32
C GLN A 125 -3.01 25.36 -14.49
N ILE A 126 -1.96 26.00 -14.96
CA ILE A 126 -1.35 27.17 -14.31
C ILE A 126 -1.82 28.42 -15.05
N GLU A 127 -2.24 29.44 -14.32
CA GLU A 127 -2.48 30.76 -14.89
C GLU A 127 -1.14 31.45 -15.14
N ASN A 128 -0.64 31.35 -16.37
CA ASN A 128 0.48 32.16 -16.80
C ASN A 128 -0.08 33.51 -17.29
N GLY A 129 0.37 34.61 -16.66
CA GLY A 129 -0.12 35.98 -16.89
C GLY A 129 0.11 36.56 -18.29
N ASP A 130 0.57 35.77 -19.26
CA ASP A 130 0.74 36.17 -20.66
C ASP A 130 -0.20 35.35 -21.57
N GLN A 131 -1.27 36.02 -22.03
CA GLN A 131 -2.13 35.73 -23.18
C GLN A 131 -2.74 34.31 -23.30
N ASP A 132 -4.01 34.18 -22.87
CA ASP A 132 -5.14 33.45 -23.50
C ASP A 132 -4.94 32.02 -24.00
N LYS A 133 -3.91 31.30 -23.52
CA LYS A 133 -3.82 29.84 -23.71
C LYS A 133 -3.60 29.17 -22.37
N TYR A 134 -4.70 28.68 -21.79
CA TYR A 134 -4.67 27.63 -20.79
C TYR A 134 -3.99 26.39 -21.40
N GLN A 135 -2.66 26.32 -21.31
CA GLN A 135 -1.92 25.14 -21.72
C GLN A 135 -2.04 24.10 -20.60
N LYS A 136 -2.79 23.04 -20.91
CA LYS A 136 -2.83 21.82 -20.09
C LYS A 136 -1.48 21.13 -20.26
N GLU A 137 -0.67 21.16 -19.22
CA GLU A 137 0.62 20.48 -19.18
C GLU A 137 0.65 19.51 -18.01
N SER A 138 1.44 18.44 -18.14
CA SER A 138 1.65 17.48 -17.07
C SER A 138 2.78 17.96 -16.18
N TYR A 139 2.53 17.96 -14.87
CA TYR A 139 3.50 18.37 -13.86
C TYR A 139 3.72 17.22 -12.88
N LEU A 140 4.92 17.13 -12.33
CA LEU A 140 5.12 16.36 -11.12
C LEU A 140 4.54 17.17 -9.96
N VAL A 141 3.45 16.68 -9.38
CA VAL A 141 2.78 17.31 -8.25
C VAL A 141 3.29 16.65 -6.97
N ALA A 142 3.63 17.45 -5.96
CA ALA A 142 4.00 16.96 -4.65
C ALA A 142 3.37 17.80 -3.54
N THR A 143 2.79 17.14 -2.54
CA THR A 143 2.20 17.79 -1.37
C THR A 143 3.07 17.61 -0.13
N GLY A 144 3.20 18.65 0.67
CA GLY A 144 4.01 18.63 1.89
C GLY A 144 3.20 18.76 3.18
N ALA A 145 3.78 18.29 4.29
CA ALA A 145 3.28 18.53 5.65
C ALA A 145 3.27 20.02 6.04
N ASP A 146 3.98 20.87 5.29
CA ASP A 146 3.99 22.33 5.37
C ASP A 146 2.77 23.01 4.70
N ARG A 147 1.78 22.22 4.25
CA ARG A 147 0.54 22.69 3.60
C ARG A 147 0.79 23.37 2.25
N ARG A 148 1.89 23.02 1.58
CA ARG A 148 2.20 23.48 0.24
C ARG A 148 1.89 22.42 -0.80
N LEU A 149 1.45 22.88 -1.96
CA LEU A 149 1.35 22.11 -3.18
C LEU A 149 2.43 22.62 -4.13
N ASN A 150 3.38 21.75 -4.46
CA ASN A 150 4.49 22.06 -5.36
C ASN A 150 4.26 21.40 -6.70
N LEU A 151 4.43 22.17 -7.78
CA LEU A 151 4.39 21.73 -9.16
C LEU A 151 5.81 21.82 -9.72
N PHE A 152 6.31 20.72 -10.26
CA PHE A 152 7.60 20.67 -10.93
C PHE A 152 7.40 20.37 -12.42
N ASN A 153 8.15 21.06 -13.28
CA ASN A 153 8.20 20.78 -14.70
C ASN A 153 8.78 19.39 -14.94
N LEU A 154 8.36 18.71 -16.01
CA LEU A 154 8.93 17.42 -16.41
C LEU A 154 10.20 17.58 -17.26
N ASP A 155 10.93 18.68 -17.08
CA ASP A 155 12.16 18.98 -17.80
C ASP A 155 13.37 18.21 -17.23
N ALA A 156 14.52 18.35 -17.90
CA ALA A 156 15.75 17.67 -17.48
C ALA A 156 16.21 18.03 -16.06
N ASN A 157 15.71 19.11 -15.45
CA ASN A 157 16.12 19.58 -14.12
C ASN A 157 15.00 19.51 -13.07
N ASN A 158 13.78 19.09 -13.45
CA ASN A 158 12.59 19.16 -12.63
C ASN A 158 12.42 20.53 -11.95
N THR A 159 12.52 21.61 -12.72
CA THR A 159 12.43 22.97 -12.17
C THR A 159 11.08 23.23 -11.52
N VAL A 160 11.06 24.02 -10.45
CA VAL A 160 9.82 24.38 -9.74
C VAL A 160 8.99 25.28 -10.66
N ALA A 161 7.85 24.77 -11.13
CA ALA A 161 6.90 25.54 -11.93
C ALA A 161 6.07 26.47 -11.05
N ALA A 162 5.57 25.95 -9.92
CA ALA A 162 4.83 26.72 -8.93
C ALA A 162 4.97 26.10 -7.54
N SER A 163 4.91 26.93 -6.50
CA SER A 163 4.78 26.52 -5.11
C SER A 163 3.62 27.28 -4.50
N ILE A 164 2.49 26.59 -4.33
CA ILE A 164 1.24 27.19 -3.89
C ILE A 164 1.11 26.95 -2.39
N ALA A 165 1.15 28.03 -1.62
CA ALA A 165 0.93 28.03 -0.19
C ALA A 165 -0.43 28.67 0.14
N GLY A 166 -1.10 28.20 1.20
CA GLY A 166 -2.35 28.80 1.67
C GLY A 166 -3.61 28.35 0.93
N LEU A 167 -3.51 27.38 0.02
CA LEU A 167 -4.68 26.77 -0.64
C LEU A 167 -5.57 26.04 0.37
N THR A 168 -4.95 25.42 1.37
CA THR A 168 -5.63 24.68 2.44
C THR A 168 -5.10 25.08 3.81
N ASP A 169 -5.98 25.04 4.82
CA ASP A 169 -5.60 25.31 6.20
C ASP A 169 -4.90 24.12 6.88
N SER A 170 -4.84 22.97 6.20
CA SER A 170 -4.27 21.72 6.70
C SER A 170 -3.53 20.94 5.59
N PRO A 171 -2.59 20.04 5.95
CA PRO A 171 -1.81 19.30 4.95
C PRO A 171 -2.67 18.43 4.04
N ILE A 172 -2.26 18.32 2.78
CA ILE A 172 -2.96 17.55 1.74
C ILE A 172 -2.42 16.13 1.73
N LEU A 173 -3.29 15.14 1.92
CA LEU A 173 -2.95 13.71 2.04
C LEU A 173 -3.06 12.95 0.71
N SER A 174 -4.04 13.29 -0.12
CA SER A 174 -4.25 12.67 -1.42
C SER A 174 -4.91 13.65 -2.37
N TYR A 175 -4.68 13.47 -3.66
CA TYR A 175 -5.31 14.24 -4.71
C TYR A 175 -5.67 13.37 -5.92
N ALA A 176 -6.61 13.84 -6.74
CA ALA A 176 -7.01 13.20 -7.99
C ALA A 176 -7.38 14.26 -9.04
N SER A 177 -6.93 14.07 -10.28
CA SER A 177 -7.25 14.95 -11.40
C SER A 177 -8.57 14.56 -12.06
N VAL A 178 -9.31 15.56 -12.51
CA VAL A 178 -10.61 15.42 -13.19
C VAL A 178 -10.63 16.33 -14.42
N ARG A 179 -10.89 15.75 -15.58
CA ARG A 179 -10.94 16.37 -16.91
C ARG A 179 -9.67 17.13 -17.29
N GLY A 180 -8.57 16.82 -16.60
CA GLY A 180 -7.29 17.51 -16.70
C GLY A 180 -7.38 19.02 -16.46
N GLN A 181 -8.38 19.47 -15.69
CA GLN A 181 -8.59 20.90 -15.37
C GLN A 181 -8.87 21.07 -13.88
N TYR A 182 -9.69 20.19 -13.31
CA TYR A 182 -10.09 20.24 -11.92
C TYR A 182 -9.29 19.26 -11.11
N GLN A 183 -9.02 19.63 -9.86
CA GLN A 183 -8.20 18.86 -8.95
C GLN A 183 -8.96 18.69 -7.64
N LEU A 184 -9.08 17.45 -7.20
CA LEU A 184 -9.72 17.10 -5.94
C LEU A 184 -8.64 16.87 -4.90
N LEU A 185 -8.70 17.59 -3.80
CA LEU A 185 -7.71 17.51 -2.73
C LEU A 185 -8.38 17.05 -1.44
N THR A 186 -7.75 16.11 -0.74
CA THR A 186 -8.17 15.68 0.59
C THR A 186 -7.14 16.06 1.63
N THR A 187 -7.60 16.41 2.83
CA THR A 187 -6.73 16.96 3.87
C THR A 187 -6.81 16.20 5.19
N VAL A 188 -5.79 16.43 6.02
CA VAL A 188 -5.77 15.96 7.42
C VAL A 188 -6.97 16.48 8.20
N SER A 189 -7.56 17.64 7.87
CA SER A 189 -8.74 18.13 8.59
C SER A 189 -10.07 17.43 8.23
N GLY A 190 -10.04 16.47 7.29
CA GLY A 190 -11.25 15.80 6.79
C GLY A 190 -11.98 16.57 5.69
N GLN A 191 -11.33 17.56 5.10
CA GLN A 191 -11.91 18.36 4.01
C GLN A 191 -11.64 17.72 2.65
N LEU A 192 -12.64 17.80 1.77
CA LEU A 192 -12.55 17.60 0.33
C LEU A 192 -12.65 18.98 -0.35
N LEU A 193 -11.66 19.32 -1.17
CA LEU A 193 -11.63 20.58 -1.91
C LEU A 193 -11.63 20.30 -3.40
N LEU A 194 -12.36 21.12 -4.15
CA LEU A 194 -12.33 21.18 -5.61
C LEU A 194 -11.58 22.43 -6.02
N VAL A 195 -10.50 22.25 -6.77
CA VAL A 195 -9.56 23.30 -7.15
C VAL A 195 -9.46 23.38 -8.66
N SER A 196 -9.38 24.59 -9.20
CA SER A 196 -9.00 24.84 -10.60
C SER A 196 -7.84 25.83 -10.60
N GLY A 197 -6.72 25.40 -11.15
CA GLY A 197 -5.46 26.14 -11.07
C GLY A 197 -5.05 26.43 -9.63
N ASN A 198 -5.09 27.70 -9.22
CA ASN A 198 -4.67 28.13 -7.89
C ASN A 198 -5.85 28.52 -6.98
N GLU A 199 -7.08 28.33 -7.44
CA GLU A 199 -8.29 28.75 -6.73
C GLU A 199 -9.14 27.56 -6.27
N VAL A 200 -9.65 27.65 -5.04
CA VAL A 200 -10.62 26.69 -4.49
C VAL A 200 -12.01 27.09 -4.95
N ILE A 201 -12.61 26.27 -5.82
CA ILE A 201 -13.97 26.47 -6.34
C ILE A 201 -14.99 26.06 -5.28
N ASP A 202 -14.79 24.91 -4.64
CA ASP A 202 -15.72 24.37 -3.65
C ASP A 202 -14.98 23.65 -2.53
N ARG A 203 -15.59 23.61 -1.34
CA ARG A 203 -15.02 22.97 -0.16
C ARG A 203 -16.11 22.26 0.64
N ARG A 204 -15.82 21.04 1.06
CA ARG A 204 -16.68 20.26 1.95
C ARG A 204 -15.90 19.67 3.10
N LYS A 205 -16.57 19.52 4.24
CA LYS A 205 -16.03 18.88 5.44
C LYS A 205 -17.04 17.86 5.95
N ASP A 206 -17.09 16.71 5.28
CA ASP A 206 -18.01 15.65 5.64
C ASP A 206 -17.32 14.56 6.49
N HIS A 207 -16.00 14.39 6.36
CA HIS A 207 -15.23 13.52 7.24
C HIS A 207 -14.95 14.21 8.59
N THR A 208 -15.11 13.45 9.67
CA THR A 208 -14.87 13.93 11.04
C THR A 208 -13.40 13.85 11.46
N LYS A 209 -12.61 13.02 10.75
CA LYS A 209 -11.16 12.83 10.93
C LYS A 209 -10.45 12.97 9.57
N TYR A 210 -9.25 12.43 9.46
CA TYR A 210 -8.37 12.57 8.30
C TYR A 210 -9.01 11.95 7.05
N ALA A 211 -9.10 12.70 5.96
CA ALA A 211 -9.48 12.16 4.65
C ALA A 211 -8.21 11.71 3.94
N VAL A 212 -7.98 10.39 3.91
CA VAL A 212 -6.68 9.80 3.56
C VAL A 212 -6.51 9.49 2.08
N LYS A 213 -7.60 9.21 1.38
CA LYS A 213 -7.56 8.89 -0.05
C LYS A 213 -8.73 9.52 -0.76
N VAL A 214 -8.49 10.01 -1.97
CA VAL A 214 -9.51 10.40 -2.93
C VAL A 214 -9.22 9.73 -4.26
N ILE A 215 -10.27 9.25 -4.91
CA ILE A 215 -10.24 8.78 -6.29
C ILE A 215 -11.37 9.44 -7.05
N ALA A 216 -11.13 9.68 -8.33
CA ALA A 216 -12.13 10.15 -9.25
C ALA A 216 -12.24 9.18 -10.43
N TYR A 217 -13.47 8.96 -10.89
CA TYR A 217 -13.75 8.18 -12.08
C TYR A 217 -14.67 8.98 -13.00
N GLU A 218 -14.20 9.24 -14.21
CA GLU A 218 -14.93 9.98 -15.22
C GLU A 218 -15.81 9.02 -16.01
N GLY A 219 -17.11 9.03 -15.73
CA GLY A 219 -18.11 8.40 -16.59
C GLY A 219 -18.62 9.36 -17.67
N ASP A 220 -19.41 8.82 -18.60
CA ASP A 220 -19.93 9.58 -19.74
C ASP A 220 -20.78 10.80 -19.30
N GLU A 221 -21.63 10.62 -18.29
CA GLU A 221 -22.55 11.66 -17.81
C GLU A 221 -22.15 12.27 -16.46
N HIS A 222 -21.50 11.48 -15.60
CA HIS A 222 -21.19 11.86 -14.23
C HIS A 222 -19.74 11.53 -13.89
N ILE A 223 -19.15 12.38 -13.05
CA ILE A 223 -17.86 12.11 -12.42
C ILE A 223 -18.13 11.59 -11.02
N TRP A 224 -17.68 10.36 -10.75
CA TRP A 224 -17.76 9.76 -9.42
C TRP A 224 -16.53 10.15 -8.62
N ILE A 225 -16.75 10.63 -7.40
CA ILE A 225 -15.68 10.98 -6.47
C ILE A 225 -15.87 10.13 -5.23
N VAL A 226 -14.83 9.45 -4.80
CA VAL A 226 -14.89 8.61 -3.59
C VAL A 226 -13.77 9.03 -2.66
N THR A 227 -14.12 9.30 -1.41
CA THR A 227 -13.17 9.65 -0.36
C THR A 227 -13.19 8.61 0.76
N ALA A 228 -12.01 8.23 1.24
CA ALA A 228 -11.84 7.35 2.39
C ALA A 228 -11.27 8.14 3.57
N GLY A 229 -11.83 7.94 4.76
CA GLY A 229 -11.41 8.64 5.96
C GLY A 229 -11.11 7.72 7.15
N TRP A 230 -10.20 8.17 8.03
CA TRP A 230 -9.88 7.50 9.31
C TRP A 230 -10.97 7.65 10.38
N ASP A 231 -12.12 8.20 10.01
CA ASP A 231 -13.37 8.13 10.75
C ASP A 231 -14.18 6.86 10.43
N MET A 232 -13.56 5.89 9.77
CA MET A 232 -14.15 4.60 9.40
C MET A 232 -15.33 4.76 8.42
N GLN A 233 -15.27 5.80 7.59
CA GLN A 233 -16.27 6.07 6.57
C GLN A 233 -15.62 6.20 5.19
N VAL A 234 -16.37 5.77 4.18
CA VAL A 234 -16.09 6.07 2.77
C VAL A 234 -17.32 6.80 2.23
N LEU A 235 -17.11 7.98 1.67
CA LEU A 235 -18.16 8.83 1.12
C LEU A 235 -18.06 8.86 -0.39
N ILE A 236 -19.22 8.82 -1.06
CA ILE A 236 -19.32 8.78 -2.51
C ILE A 236 -20.13 10.01 -2.93
N TYR A 237 -19.54 10.79 -3.83
CA TYR A 237 -20.13 11.99 -4.41
C TYR A 237 -20.33 11.77 -5.91
N ARG A 238 -21.34 12.43 -6.45
CA ARG A 238 -21.64 12.42 -7.88
C ARG A 238 -21.62 13.85 -8.39
N LEU A 239 -20.64 14.15 -9.23
CA LEU A 239 -20.47 15.45 -9.84
C LEU A 239 -21.03 15.43 -11.25
N SER A 240 -22.07 16.23 -11.49
CA SER A 240 -22.62 16.46 -12.82
C SER A 240 -22.05 17.77 -13.36
N PRO A 241 -21.27 17.73 -14.45
CA PRO A 241 -20.79 18.95 -15.08
C PRO A 241 -21.97 19.61 -15.79
N ASN A 242 -22.53 20.67 -15.19
CA ASN A 242 -23.67 21.38 -15.75
C ASN A 242 -23.37 21.86 -17.18
N SER A 243 -24.27 21.58 -18.11
CA SER A 243 -24.26 22.07 -19.49
C SER A 243 -24.59 23.57 -19.62
N SER A 244 -24.84 24.26 -18.51
CA SER A 244 -25.37 25.63 -18.43
C SER A 244 -24.44 26.65 -17.75
N GLY A 245 -23.13 26.41 -17.72
CA GLY A 245 -22.13 27.43 -17.34
C GLY A 245 -22.15 27.88 -15.87
N THR A 246 -22.82 27.14 -14.99
CA THR A 246 -22.71 27.34 -13.53
C THR A 246 -21.43 26.70 -13.01
N GLU A 247 -20.78 27.35 -12.05
CA GLU A 247 -19.58 26.83 -11.36
C GLU A 247 -19.79 25.38 -10.89
N LEU A 248 -18.79 24.55 -11.15
CA LEU A 248 -18.76 23.14 -10.79
C LEU A 248 -18.75 23.01 -9.25
N LYS A 249 -19.73 22.31 -8.66
CA LYS A 249 -19.84 22.12 -7.20
C LYS A 249 -19.89 20.64 -6.85
N ILE A 250 -19.19 20.24 -5.79
CA ILE A 250 -19.06 18.84 -5.34
C ILE A 250 -20.43 18.23 -5.03
N GLY A 251 -21.36 19.02 -4.46
CA GLY A 251 -22.68 18.55 -4.03
C GLY A 251 -22.66 17.82 -2.69
N GLU A 252 -23.80 17.26 -2.29
CA GLU A 252 -23.90 16.38 -1.11
C GLU A 252 -23.49 14.93 -1.46
N PRO A 253 -22.98 14.15 -0.49
CA PRO A 253 -22.65 12.75 -0.73
C PRO A 253 -23.92 11.96 -1.10
N VAL A 254 -23.87 11.24 -2.21
CA VAL A 254 -24.95 10.35 -2.68
C VAL A 254 -24.87 8.96 -2.04
N GLY A 255 -23.67 8.57 -1.60
CA GLY A 255 -23.42 7.28 -0.97
C GLY A 255 -22.55 7.39 0.28
N SER A 256 -22.77 6.50 1.24
CA SER A 256 -21.91 6.34 2.41
C SER A 256 -21.72 4.85 2.74
N ILE A 257 -20.49 4.49 3.10
CA ILE A 257 -20.13 3.15 3.58
C ILE A 257 -19.46 3.33 4.94
N LYS A 258 -19.99 2.63 5.96
CA LYS A 258 -19.37 2.58 7.29
C LYS A 258 -18.64 1.26 7.43
N VAL A 259 -17.35 1.32 7.77
CA VAL A 259 -16.50 0.15 7.95
C VAL A 259 -16.12 -0.05 9.44
N PRO A 260 -15.74 -1.27 9.84
CA PRO A 260 -15.38 -1.56 11.24
C PRO A 260 -13.96 -1.11 11.62
N SER A 261 -13.08 -0.88 10.65
CA SER A 261 -11.70 -0.42 10.85
C SER A 261 -11.33 0.61 9.79
N ASN A 262 -10.18 1.28 9.97
CA ASN A 262 -9.79 2.37 9.09
C ASN A 262 -9.58 1.87 7.65
N PRO A 263 -10.22 2.51 6.64
CA PRO A 263 -9.92 2.25 5.25
C PRO A 263 -8.48 2.67 4.94
N GLU A 264 -7.74 1.84 4.22
CA GLU A 264 -6.34 2.09 3.86
C GLU A 264 -6.23 2.50 2.38
N SER A 265 -6.90 1.76 1.49
CA SER A 265 -6.90 2.05 0.05
C SER A 265 -8.26 1.77 -0.58
N ILE A 266 -8.59 2.55 -1.61
CA ILE A 266 -9.81 2.42 -2.41
C ILE A 266 -9.45 2.41 -3.90
N LEU A 267 -10.22 1.70 -4.70
CA LEU A 267 -10.15 1.70 -6.17
C LEU A 267 -11.54 1.60 -6.77
N LEU A 268 -11.77 2.29 -7.89
CA LEU A 268 -12.96 2.11 -8.72
C LEU A 268 -12.57 1.28 -9.94
N VAL A 269 -13.24 0.16 -10.14
CA VAL A 269 -12.97 -0.76 -11.24
C VAL A 269 -14.29 -1.13 -11.92
N GLN A 270 -14.30 -1.12 -13.25
CA GLN A 270 -15.42 -1.64 -14.02
C GLN A 270 -15.39 -3.16 -14.02
N HIS A 271 -16.55 -3.77 -13.77
CA HIS A 271 -16.70 -5.20 -13.89
C HIS A 271 -16.44 -5.62 -15.35
N PRO A 272 -15.59 -6.61 -15.63
CA PRO A 272 -15.20 -6.96 -16.99
C PRO A 272 -16.40 -7.40 -17.86
N GLU A 273 -17.34 -8.14 -17.28
CA GLU A 273 -18.53 -8.63 -17.99
C GLU A 273 -19.69 -7.63 -18.01
N THR A 274 -20.14 -7.12 -16.87
CA THR A 274 -21.32 -6.23 -16.79
C THR A 274 -21.03 -4.77 -17.08
N GLN A 275 -19.75 -4.36 -17.04
CA GLN A 275 -19.31 -2.95 -17.09
C GLN A 275 -19.81 -2.09 -15.93
N ASP A 276 -20.42 -2.71 -14.90
CA ASP A 276 -20.88 -2.01 -13.71
C ASP A 276 -19.68 -1.47 -12.92
N LEU A 277 -19.83 -0.27 -12.39
CA LEU A 277 -18.78 0.36 -11.60
C LEU A 277 -18.78 -0.21 -10.18
N THR A 278 -17.67 -0.85 -9.80
CA THR A 278 -17.50 -1.47 -8.49
C THR A 278 -16.42 -0.74 -7.70
N LEU A 279 -16.74 -0.40 -6.46
CA LEU A 279 -15.78 0.13 -5.49
C LEU A 279 -15.11 -1.02 -4.74
N ILE A 280 -13.79 -1.05 -4.81
CA ILE A 280 -12.94 -1.98 -4.08
C ILE A 280 -12.33 -1.23 -2.90
N LEU A 281 -12.40 -1.84 -1.73
CA LEU A 281 -11.93 -1.26 -0.48
C LEU A 281 -11.04 -2.24 0.27
N SER A 282 -9.90 -1.74 0.77
CA SER A 282 -9.11 -2.41 1.79
C SER A 282 -9.12 -1.62 3.10
N ARG A 283 -8.93 -2.33 4.21
CA ARG A 283 -8.96 -1.74 5.55
C ARG A 283 -7.90 -2.36 6.46
N ARG A 284 -7.50 -1.61 7.48
CA ARG A 284 -6.57 -2.04 8.51
C ARG A 284 -7.11 -3.24 9.28
N ASP A 285 -6.22 -4.11 9.71
CA ASP A 285 -6.48 -5.34 10.47
C ASP A 285 -7.37 -6.36 9.74
N SER A 286 -7.38 -6.32 8.40
CA SER A 286 -8.07 -7.30 7.55
C SER A 286 -7.19 -7.77 6.40
N THR A 287 -7.20 -9.07 6.12
CA THR A 287 -6.53 -9.67 4.95
C THR A 287 -7.43 -9.71 3.71
N TYR A 288 -8.62 -9.11 3.79
CA TYR A 288 -9.61 -9.13 2.71
C TYR A 288 -9.61 -7.83 1.91
N ILE A 289 -9.97 -7.96 0.64
CA ILE A 289 -10.52 -6.86 -0.16
C ILE A 289 -12.03 -7.00 -0.21
N TYR A 290 -12.73 -5.87 -0.12
CA TYR A 290 -14.19 -5.78 -0.06
C TYR A 290 -14.72 -5.13 -1.33
N TYR A 291 -15.83 -5.65 -1.85
CA TYR A 291 -16.50 -5.18 -3.06
C TYR A 291 -17.82 -4.50 -2.70
N TYR A 292 -18.03 -3.30 -3.23
CA TYR A 292 -19.26 -2.53 -3.09
C TYR A 292 -19.75 -2.12 -4.47
N ASN A 293 -21.00 -2.48 -4.78
CA ASN A 293 -21.65 -2.01 -6.00
C ASN A 293 -22.12 -0.56 -5.80
N ILE A 294 -21.67 0.36 -6.65
CA ILE A 294 -22.06 1.77 -6.61
C ILE A 294 -23.08 2.15 -7.69
N GLU A 295 -23.42 1.22 -8.59
CA GLU A 295 -24.38 1.42 -9.67
C GLU A 295 -25.78 1.84 -9.17
N PRO A 296 -26.32 1.33 -8.04
CA PRO A 296 -27.61 1.80 -7.51
C PRO A 296 -27.64 3.30 -7.19
N LEU A 297 -26.48 3.91 -6.94
CA LEU A 297 -26.38 5.35 -6.64
C LEU A 297 -26.55 6.23 -7.88
N ARG A 298 -26.49 5.67 -9.10
CA ARG A 298 -26.65 6.44 -10.35
C ARG A 298 -27.98 7.16 -10.41
N SER A 299 -29.02 6.56 -9.86
CA SER A 299 -30.39 7.10 -9.85
C SER A 299 -30.80 7.64 -8.47
N ALA A 300 -29.88 7.70 -7.51
CA ALA A 300 -30.19 8.17 -6.17
C ALA A 300 -30.27 9.70 -6.15
N ASP A 301 -31.38 10.21 -5.61
CA ASP A 301 -31.58 11.64 -5.32
C ASP A 301 -31.24 11.99 -3.86
N THR A 302 -31.18 10.98 -2.99
CA THR A 302 -30.86 11.11 -1.57
C THR A 302 -29.66 10.23 -1.21
N GLN A 303 -28.98 10.59 -0.13
CA GLN A 303 -27.86 9.80 0.37
C GLN A 303 -28.32 8.40 0.77
N GLN A 304 -27.67 7.37 0.21
CA GLN A 304 -27.94 5.97 0.51
C GLN A 304 -26.73 5.28 1.14
N THR A 305 -26.97 4.24 1.93
CA THR A 305 -25.91 3.37 2.44
C THR A 305 -25.63 2.28 1.42
N CYS A 306 -24.36 2.09 1.03
CA CYS A 306 -24.00 1.05 0.07
C CYS A 306 -23.76 -0.28 0.79
N GLU A 307 -24.32 -1.36 0.25
CA GLU A 307 -24.15 -2.70 0.80
C GLU A 307 -22.89 -3.38 0.24
N GLU A 308 -22.21 -4.15 1.09
CA GLU A 308 -21.11 -5.03 0.67
C GLU A 308 -21.67 -6.11 -0.26
N THR A 309 -21.15 -6.18 -1.48
CA THR A 309 -21.53 -7.18 -2.49
C THR A 309 -20.75 -8.48 -2.32
N GLY A 310 -19.53 -8.40 -1.79
CA GLY A 310 -18.72 -9.56 -1.47
C GLY A 310 -17.33 -9.18 -0.94
N LYS A 311 -16.50 -10.21 -0.72
CA LYS A 311 -15.12 -10.08 -0.26
C LYS A 311 -14.25 -11.18 -0.85
N GLN A 312 -12.96 -10.90 -1.01
CA GLN A 312 -11.94 -11.86 -1.43
C GLN A 312 -10.81 -11.88 -0.40
N ASN A 313 -10.45 -13.07 0.10
CA ASN A 313 -9.34 -13.27 1.02
C ASN A 313 -8.01 -13.25 0.27
N LEU A 314 -7.05 -12.46 0.75
CA LEU A 314 -5.68 -12.45 0.23
C LEU A 314 -4.73 -13.36 1.02
N ALA A 315 -5.23 -14.06 2.04
CA ALA A 315 -4.48 -15.04 2.82
C ALA A 315 -5.27 -16.36 3.01
N PRO A 316 -5.74 -17.00 1.93
CA PRO A 316 -6.63 -18.17 2.00
C PRO A 316 -6.01 -19.36 2.75
N ASN A 317 -4.71 -19.57 2.59
CA ASN A 317 -3.97 -20.66 3.24
C ASN A 317 -3.31 -20.27 4.56
N SER A 318 -3.50 -19.03 5.00
CA SER A 318 -2.89 -18.54 6.22
C SER A 318 -3.74 -18.86 7.43
N ASN A 319 -3.08 -19.35 8.48
CA ASN A 319 -3.67 -19.36 9.82
C ASN A 319 -3.80 -17.92 10.33
N ALA A 320 -4.67 -17.69 11.33
CA ALA A 320 -4.98 -16.39 11.96
C ALA A 320 -3.79 -15.63 12.58
N TRP A 321 -2.56 -16.08 12.34
CA TRP A 321 -1.29 -15.56 12.87
C TRP A 321 -0.51 -14.70 11.86
N VAL A 322 -0.88 -14.70 10.58
CA VAL A 322 -0.35 -13.75 9.60
C VAL A 322 -1.23 -12.51 9.63
N ALA A 323 -0.79 -11.50 10.36
CA ALA A 323 -1.43 -10.19 10.42
C ALA A 323 -0.76 -9.28 9.38
N PHE A 324 -1.40 -9.10 8.23
CA PHE A 324 -1.09 -8.00 7.33
C PHE A 324 -2.38 -7.30 6.91
N SER A 325 -2.27 -6.09 6.40
CA SER A 325 -3.38 -5.36 5.77
C SER A 325 -2.99 -4.88 4.38
N PRO A 326 -3.87 -5.04 3.37
CA PRO A 326 -3.68 -4.43 2.06
C PRO A 326 -3.73 -2.91 2.22
N SER A 327 -2.59 -2.25 2.09
CA SER A 327 -2.43 -0.84 2.46
C SER A 327 -2.46 0.09 1.25
N CYS A 328 -2.04 -0.40 0.08
CA CYS A 328 -2.13 0.33 -1.18
C CYS A 328 -2.53 -0.64 -2.29
N LEU A 329 -3.50 -0.24 -3.11
CA LEU A 329 -3.97 -0.99 -4.26
C LEU A 329 -3.69 -0.18 -5.53
N ALA A 330 -3.15 -0.83 -6.55
CA ALA A 330 -2.94 -0.22 -7.86
C ALA A 330 -3.46 -1.15 -8.97
N GLN A 331 -4.29 -0.63 -9.88
CA GLN A 331 -4.82 -1.40 -10.99
C GLN A 331 -3.80 -1.53 -12.13
N SER A 332 -3.72 -2.71 -12.73
CA SER A 332 -2.82 -2.94 -13.87
C SER A 332 -3.28 -2.17 -15.10
N PRO A 333 -2.37 -1.49 -15.81
CA PRO A 333 -2.72 -0.78 -17.05
C PRO A 333 -3.03 -1.72 -18.23
N ARG A 334 -2.63 -3.01 -18.15
CA ARG A 334 -2.85 -4.00 -19.22
C ARG A 334 -4.13 -4.81 -19.04
N ASP A 335 -4.52 -5.10 -17.81
CA ASP A 335 -5.67 -5.94 -17.49
C ASP A 335 -6.42 -5.32 -16.30
N PRO A 336 -7.65 -4.80 -16.50
CA PRO A 336 -8.42 -4.17 -15.44
C PRO A 336 -8.81 -5.14 -14.32
N GLY A 337 -8.78 -6.45 -14.58
CA GLY A 337 -9.04 -7.49 -13.59
C GLY A 337 -7.84 -7.85 -12.73
N ILE A 338 -6.66 -7.25 -12.94
CA ILE A 338 -5.46 -7.49 -12.14
C ILE A 338 -5.12 -6.24 -11.32
N ILE A 339 -4.80 -6.46 -10.05
CA ILE A 339 -4.30 -5.41 -9.15
C ILE A 339 -2.96 -5.82 -8.52
N ALA A 340 -2.13 -4.82 -8.24
CA ALA A 340 -0.99 -4.94 -7.35
C ALA A 340 -1.37 -4.42 -5.97
N VAL A 341 -0.88 -5.10 -4.94
CA VAL A 341 -1.26 -4.88 -3.55
C VAL A 341 0.00 -4.77 -2.72
N ALA A 342 0.22 -3.62 -2.08
CA ALA A 342 1.26 -3.45 -1.08
C ALA A 342 0.71 -3.85 0.30
N LEU A 343 1.44 -4.70 1.01
CA LEU A 343 1.02 -5.23 2.32
C LEU A 343 1.81 -4.57 3.45
N SER A 344 1.14 -4.31 4.57
CA SER A 344 1.76 -3.85 5.83
C SER A 344 2.39 -4.99 6.65
N SER A 345 2.98 -5.98 5.98
CA SER A 345 3.58 -7.13 6.67
C SER A 345 4.86 -6.74 7.39
N LEU A 346 5.02 -7.21 8.63
CA LEU A 346 6.22 -6.99 9.43
C LEU A 346 7.09 -8.26 9.49
N PRO A 347 8.43 -8.13 9.50
CA PRO A 347 9.21 -6.88 9.51
C PRO A 347 9.48 -6.30 8.11
N HIS A 348 9.12 -7.02 7.04
CA HIS A 348 9.38 -6.60 5.66
C HIS A 348 8.10 -6.52 4.84
N MET A 349 8.02 -5.48 4.01
CA MET A 349 6.94 -5.31 3.05
C MET A 349 6.88 -6.49 2.09
N LYS A 350 5.67 -6.99 1.89
CA LYS A 350 5.32 -7.92 0.82
C LYS A 350 4.46 -7.24 -0.21
N VAL A 351 4.57 -7.72 -1.43
CA VAL A 351 3.73 -7.29 -2.56
C VAL A 351 3.02 -8.52 -3.10
N MET A 352 1.74 -8.36 -3.41
CA MET A 352 0.97 -9.36 -4.12
C MET A 352 0.48 -8.80 -5.45
N ILE A 353 0.44 -9.64 -6.47
CA ILE A 353 -0.31 -9.38 -7.70
C ILE A 353 -1.46 -10.37 -7.73
N VAL A 354 -2.68 -9.84 -7.78
CA VAL A 354 -3.90 -10.59 -7.54
C VAL A 354 -4.90 -10.32 -8.65
N ARG A 355 -5.57 -11.37 -9.12
CA ARG A 355 -6.74 -11.25 -9.98
C ARG A 355 -7.98 -10.99 -9.12
N LEU A 356 -8.74 -9.98 -9.49
CA LEU A 356 -9.99 -9.64 -8.85
C LEU A 356 -11.04 -10.72 -9.13
N LEU A 357 -11.65 -11.23 -8.07
CA LEU A 357 -12.76 -12.17 -8.13
C LEU A 357 -14.05 -11.41 -7.84
N PHE A 358 -14.62 -10.81 -8.87
CA PHE A 358 -15.90 -10.11 -8.73
C PHE A 358 -16.98 -11.09 -8.24
N PRO A 359 -17.71 -10.75 -7.16
CA PRO A 359 -18.82 -11.56 -6.71
C PRO A 359 -19.91 -11.55 -7.78
N THR A 360 -20.30 -12.73 -8.25
CA THR A 360 -21.51 -12.87 -9.07
C THR A 360 -22.73 -12.55 -8.20
N ASN A 361 -23.69 -11.80 -8.75
CA ASN A 361 -24.96 -11.46 -8.08
C ASN A 361 -25.83 -12.71 -7.87
N SER A 362 -25.43 -13.62 -6.97
CA SER A 362 -26.20 -14.77 -6.55
C SER A 362 -27.17 -14.39 -5.42
N LYS A 363 -28.01 -13.37 -5.65
CA LYS A 363 -29.25 -13.19 -4.85
C LYS A 363 -30.32 -14.25 -5.20
N VAL A 364 -29.97 -15.29 -5.97
CA VAL A 364 -30.89 -16.29 -6.53
C VAL A 364 -30.89 -17.63 -5.77
N GLU A 365 -29.93 -17.92 -4.88
CA GLU A 365 -29.86 -19.25 -4.22
C GLU A 365 -30.24 -19.28 -2.73
N ASP A 366 -30.68 -18.18 -2.14
CA ASP A 366 -31.12 -18.17 -0.72
C ASP A 366 -32.60 -18.56 -0.52
N ARG A 367 -33.28 -19.04 -1.58
CA ARG A 367 -34.65 -19.56 -1.49
C ARG A 367 -34.76 -21.09 -1.46
N ASP A 368 -33.66 -21.82 -1.69
CA ASP A 368 -33.60 -23.28 -1.56
C ASP A 368 -32.63 -23.72 -0.45
N SER A 369 -32.65 -23.04 0.70
CA SER A 369 -31.96 -23.50 1.91
C SER A 369 -32.71 -24.68 2.57
N THR A 370 -33.01 -25.73 1.82
CA THR A 370 -33.40 -27.03 2.37
C THR A 370 -32.15 -27.85 2.63
N THR A 371 -31.63 -27.75 3.86
CA THR A 371 -30.62 -28.66 4.44
C THR A 371 -29.36 -28.88 3.59
N ALA A 372 -28.55 -27.83 3.42
CA ALA A 372 -27.16 -28.02 3.02
C ALA A 372 -26.44 -28.89 4.08
N THR A 373 -25.94 -30.06 3.67
CA THR A 373 -25.20 -30.93 4.58
C THR A 373 -23.88 -30.25 5.00
N GLN A 374 -23.37 -30.58 6.19
CA GLN A 374 -22.05 -30.08 6.65
C GLN A 374 -20.93 -30.37 5.64
N LEU A 375 -21.05 -31.48 4.90
CA LEU A 375 -20.13 -31.84 3.80
C LEU A 375 -20.27 -30.90 2.59
N SER A 376 -21.50 -30.52 2.21
CA SER A 376 -21.72 -29.56 1.12
C SER A 376 -21.13 -28.18 1.46
N GLN A 377 -21.31 -27.72 2.70
CA GLN A 377 -20.77 -26.44 3.15
C GLN A 377 -19.23 -26.44 3.25
N SER A 378 -18.63 -27.54 3.72
CA SER A 378 -17.17 -27.67 3.78
C SER A 378 -16.55 -27.73 2.38
N MET A 379 -17.17 -28.46 1.45
CA MET A 379 -16.72 -28.52 0.05
C MET A 379 -16.82 -27.15 -0.65
N ALA A 380 -17.91 -26.41 -0.43
CA ALA A 380 -18.06 -25.06 -0.98
C ALA A 380 -17.02 -24.08 -0.42
N SER A 381 -16.74 -24.16 0.89
CA SER A 381 -15.72 -23.34 1.54
C SER A 381 -14.31 -23.65 1.01
N LEU A 382 -14.00 -24.93 0.83
CA LEU A 382 -12.72 -25.38 0.25
C LEU A 382 -12.59 -24.93 -1.21
N ALA A 383 -13.66 -25.01 -2.00
CA ALA A 383 -13.66 -24.53 -3.38
C ALA A 383 -13.43 -23.02 -3.47
N LEU A 384 -14.04 -22.24 -2.58
CA LEU A 384 -13.80 -20.80 -2.48
C LEU A 384 -12.34 -20.51 -2.11
N GLN A 385 -11.81 -21.18 -1.08
CA GLN A 385 -10.42 -21.03 -0.65
C GLN A 385 -9.44 -21.33 -1.79
N ASN A 386 -9.66 -22.42 -2.54
CA ASN A 386 -8.84 -22.77 -3.70
C ASN A 386 -8.94 -21.74 -4.82
N ARG A 387 -10.12 -21.13 -5.03
CA ARG A 387 -10.33 -20.09 -6.02
C ARG A 387 -9.63 -18.79 -5.64
N GLU A 388 -9.74 -18.38 -4.38
CA GLU A 388 -9.03 -17.21 -3.84
C GLU A 388 -7.52 -17.40 -3.91
N ASP A 389 -7.05 -18.60 -3.59
CA ASP A 389 -5.64 -18.95 -3.67
C ASP A 389 -5.13 -18.93 -5.11
N ALA A 390 -5.87 -19.50 -6.07
CA ALA A 390 -5.51 -19.45 -7.48
C ALA A 390 -5.53 -18.03 -8.07
N ALA A 391 -6.23 -17.08 -7.43
CA ALA A 391 -6.26 -15.69 -7.86
C ALA A 391 -5.00 -14.91 -7.46
N ILE A 392 -4.21 -15.40 -6.50
CA ILE A 392 -2.92 -14.83 -6.13
C ILE A 392 -1.86 -15.29 -7.13
N ILE A 393 -1.50 -14.41 -8.06
CA ILE A 393 -0.56 -14.67 -9.15
C ILE A 393 0.87 -14.61 -8.64
N ILE A 394 1.20 -13.53 -7.92
CA ILE A 394 2.53 -13.31 -7.35
C ILE A 394 2.38 -12.95 -5.89
N GLN A 395 3.30 -13.46 -5.08
CA GLN A 395 3.52 -13.03 -3.71
C GLN A 395 5.03 -12.95 -3.49
N ALA A 396 5.54 -11.73 -3.38
CA ALA A 396 6.97 -11.45 -3.29
C ALA A 396 7.30 -10.70 -2.01
N ASN A 397 8.39 -11.09 -1.34
CA ASN A 397 8.99 -10.31 -0.29
C ASN A 397 9.96 -9.29 -0.91
N THR A 398 9.77 -8.03 -0.57
CA THR A 398 10.57 -6.94 -1.12
C THR A 398 11.82 -6.65 -0.28
N PHE A 399 11.89 -7.25 0.91
CA PHE A 399 12.88 -6.97 1.96
C PHE A 399 12.92 -5.49 2.40
N ALA A 400 12.00 -4.64 1.92
CA ALA A 400 11.87 -3.27 2.38
C ALA A 400 11.44 -3.28 3.86
N PRO A 401 12.22 -2.67 4.78
CA PRO A 401 11.89 -2.66 6.19
C PRO A 401 10.56 -1.92 6.42
N GLN A 402 9.77 -2.44 7.34
CA GLN A 402 8.50 -1.85 7.77
C GLN A 402 8.37 -1.84 9.30
N THR A 403 7.58 -0.88 9.77
CA THR A 403 7.10 -0.71 11.13
C THR A 403 5.58 -0.62 11.11
N ALA A 404 4.94 -0.61 12.29
CA ALA A 404 3.49 -0.43 12.39
C ALA A 404 2.99 0.94 11.89
N TYR A 405 3.90 1.88 11.60
CA TYR A 405 3.58 3.22 11.11
C TYR A 405 3.90 3.41 9.62
N SER A 406 4.49 2.40 8.97
CA SER A 406 4.82 2.47 7.54
C SER A 406 3.56 2.52 6.70
N THR A 407 3.62 3.32 5.64
CA THR A 407 2.55 3.47 4.65
C THR A 407 3.03 2.95 3.30
N PRO A 408 3.05 1.63 3.08
CA PRO A 408 3.61 1.08 1.85
C PRO A 408 2.78 1.49 0.65
N GLN A 409 3.46 1.86 -0.43
CA GLN A 409 2.87 2.29 -1.69
C GLN A 409 3.34 1.36 -2.81
N VAL A 410 2.46 1.14 -3.78
CA VAL A 410 2.76 0.41 -5.00
C VAL A 410 2.19 1.16 -6.19
N VAL A 411 2.95 1.22 -7.27
CA VAL A 411 2.48 1.75 -8.56
C VAL A 411 2.91 0.82 -9.69
N TRP A 412 2.07 0.68 -10.71
CA TRP A 412 2.44 -0.06 -11.90
C TRP A 412 3.41 0.74 -12.76
N ARG A 413 4.30 0.03 -13.45
CA ARG A 413 4.98 0.59 -14.61
C ARG A 413 3.93 0.93 -15.68
N PRO A 414 4.09 2.02 -16.44
CA PRO A 414 3.13 2.41 -17.47
C PRO A 414 2.87 1.32 -18.51
N ASP A 415 3.89 0.52 -18.80
CA ASP A 415 3.77 -0.60 -19.73
C ASP A 415 3.07 -1.81 -19.10
N GLY A 416 2.96 -1.93 -17.77
CA GLY A 416 2.42 -3.09 -17.07
C GLY A 416 3.35 -4.29 -16.96
N SER A 417 4.67 -4.14 -17.17
CA SER A 417 5.66 -5.23 -17.02
C SER A 417 6.04 -5.53 -15.58
N GLY A 418 5.71 -4.63 -14.66
CA GLY A 418 6.12 -4.72 -13.27
C GLY A 418 5.55 -3.58 -12.44
N VAL A 419 5.95 -3.54 -11.18
CA VAL A 419 5.51 -2.55 -10.20
C VAL A 419 6.72 -1.92 -9.52
N TRP A 420 6.55 -0.70 -9.03
CA TRP A 420 7.48 -0.01 -8.17
C TRP A 420 6.90 0.09 -6.76
N VAL A 421 7.76 -0.08 -5.77
CA VAL A 421 7.39 0.01 -4.36
C VAL A 421 8.41 0.78 -3.56
N ASN A 422 7.95 1.45 -2.50
CA ASN A 422 8.81 2.20 -1.59
C ASN A 422 9.06 1.41 -0.29
N GLY A 423 10.23 1.64 0.32
CA GLY A 423 10.54 1.22 1.67
C GLY A 423 10.81 2.41 2.60
N ASP A 424 10.72 2.17 3.90
CA ASP A 424 11.08 3.17 4.94
C ASP A 424 12.59 3.49 4.93
N ASP A 425 13.40 2.67 4.27
CA ASP A 425 14.83 2.87 4.05
C ASP A 425 15.15 3.87 2.93
N GLY A 426 14.12 4.47 2.30
CA GLY A 426 14.28 5.43 1.22
C GLY A 426 14.66 4.79 -0.12
N VAL A 427 14.64 3.47 -0.23
CA VAL A 427 14.96 2.74 -1.46
C VAL A 427 13.68 2.37 -2.21
N ILE A 428 13.62 2.75 -3.49
CA ILE A 428 12.55 2.33 -4.41
C ILE A 428 12.99 1.02 -5.08
N ARG A 429 12.14 0.01 -5.03
CA ARG A 429 12.40 -1.32 -5.59
C ARG A 429 11.42 -1.60 -6.72
N GLY A 430 11.89 -2.22 -7.79
CA GLY A 430 11.03 -2.65 -8.89
C GLY A 430 10.84 -4.15 -8.85
N ILE A 431 9.64 -4.63 -9.17
CA ILE A 431 9.30 -6.05 -9.14
C ILE A 431 8.62 -6.39 -10.45
N GLU A 432 9.07 -7.43 -11.13
CA GLU A 432 8.45 -7.87 -12.38
C GLU A 432 7.11 -8.56 -12.16
N SER A 433 6.13 -8.26 -13.00
CA SER A 433 4.76 -8.78 -12.86
C SER A 433 4.59 -10.21 -13.35
N LYS A 434 5.63 -10.81 -13.94
CA LYS A 434 5.62 -12.20 -14.42
C LYS A 434 6.51 -13.10 -13.59
N THR A 435 7.72 -12.66 -13.26
CA THR A 435 8.72 -13.50 -12.57
C THR A 435 8.76 -13.21 -11.07
N ALA A 436 8.30 -12.02 -10.65
CA ALA A 436 8.50 -11.48 -9.31
C ALA A 436 9.98 -11.28 -8.91
N ASN A 437 10.88 -11.24 -9.89
CA ASN A 437 12.28 -10.84 -9.66
C ASN A 437 12.36 -9.34 -9.35
N TRP A 438 13.29 -8.96 -8.47
CA TRP A 438 13.55 -7.60 -8.02
C TRP A 438 14.93 -7.09 -8.42
#